data_AF-A0A085FMC0-F1
#
_entry.id   AF-A0A085FMC0-F1
#
_cell.length_a   1.000
_cell.length_b   1.000
_cell.length_c   1.000
_cell.angle_alpha   90.00
_cell.angle_beta   90.00
_cell.angle_gamma   90.00
#
_symmetry.space_group_name_H-M   'P 1'
#
loop_
_entity.id
_entity.type
_entity.pdbx_description
1 polymer ?
#
loop_
_entity_poly.entity_id
_entity_poly.type
_entity_poly.pdbx_seq_one_letter_code
_entity_poly.pdbx_strand_id
1 'polypeptide(L)'
;MLPTLLKCPRVGHKTFENSLPSITVGDANTPSQISKVIRSHSCVLDELQMQYQPGELQKADLVAASTMFTHRRFVLQTFENHKQLFKHSACCIFQFQTITGSGENFVFGIFITDGDRNLIDYCVDTALAHKRRPVLHRLMRAVCTATSVARRLDH
;
A
#
# COMPACT_ATOMS: atom_id res chain seq x y z
N MET A 1 25.90 1.61 18.04
CA MET A 1 26.00 1.45 16.57
C MET A 1 24.66 1.89 15.99
N LEU A 2 24.64 2.94 15.17
CA LEU A 2 23.42 3.40 14.52
C LEU A 2 22.99 2.38 13.44
N PRO A 3 21.70 2.02 13.33
CA PRO A 3 21.25 1.16 12.25
C PRO A 3 21.52 1.86 10.93
N THR A 4 22.19 1.15 10.02
CA THR A 4 22.45 1.62 8.66
C THR A 4 21.11 1.88 7.98
N LEU A 5 20.68 3.14 7.95
CA LEU A 5 19.50 3.61 7.22
C LEU A 5 19.72 3.30 5.73
N LEU A 6 19.16 2.20 5.25
CA LEU A 6 19.15 1.87 3.84
C LEU A 6 18.28 2.91 3.12
N LYS A 7 18.96 3.72 2.32
CA LYS A 7 18.35 4.71 1.44
C LYS A 7 17.36 3.99 0.53
N CYS A 8 16.15 4.55 0.41
CA CYS A 8 15.19 4.12 -0.59
C CYS A 8 15.92 3.90 -1.92
N PRO A 9 15.71 2.76 -2.58
CA PRO A 9 16.42 2.46 -3.80
C PRO A 9 16.22 3.58 -4.83
N ARG A 10 17.34 4.07 -5.36
CA ARG A 10 17.34 5.06 -6.44
C ARG A 10 16.79 4.40 -7.70
N VAL A 11 15.48 4.54 -7.91
CA VAL A 11 14.82 3.95 -9.07
C VAL A 11 15.36 4.60 -10.35
N GLY A 12 15.97 3.77 -11.20
CA GLY A 12 16.65 4.17 -12.43
C GLY A 12 18.15 3.92 -12.48
N HIS A 13 18.77 3.45 -11.39
CA HIS A 13 20.20 3.12 -11.37
C HIS A 13 20.43 1.60 -11.50
N LYS A 14 21.41 1.17 -12.33
CA LYS A 14 21.74 -0.27 -12.58
C LYS A 14 22.00 -1.09 -11.31
N THR A 15 22.42 -0.44 -10.22
CA THR A 15 22.64 -1.07 -8.92
C THR A 15 21.35 -1.49 -8.21
N PHE A 16 20.21 -0.89 -8.55
CA PHE A 16 18.91 -1.26 -7.96
C PHE A 16 18.38 -2.59 -8.50
N GLU A 17 18.61 -2.88 -9.79
CA GLU A 17 18.23 -4.15 -10.41
C GLU A 17 18.95 -5.33 -9.75
N ASN A 18 20.19 -5.10 -9.28
CA ASN A 18 21.00 -6.10 -8.57
C ASN A 18 20.56 -6.34 -7.11
N SER A 19 19.87 -5.39 -6.46
CA SER A 19 19.35 -5.53 -5.09
C SER A 19 17.91 -6.03 -5.02
N LEU A 20 17.23 -6.22 -6.16
CA LEU A 20 15.89 -6.78 -6.23
C LEU A 20 15.75 -8.17 -5.55
N PRO A 21 16.73 -9.10 -5.59
CA PRO A 21 16.61 -10.43 -4.97
C PRO A 21 16.46 -10.44 -3.45
N SER A 22 16.82 -9.35 -2.75
CA SER A 22 16.99 -9.36 -1.29
C SER A 22 15.95 -8.53 -0.52
N ILE A 23 14.85 -8.11 -1.16
CA ILE A 23 13.80 -7.31 -0.50
C ILE A 23 13.00 -8.21 0.45
N THR A 24 13.12 -7.96 1.75
CA THR A 24 12.43 -8.65 2.85
C THR A 24 11.36 -7.75 3.47
N VAL A 25 10.53 -8.28 4.38
CA VAL A 25 9.45 -7.53 5.08
C VAL A 25 9.97 -6.28 5.80
N GLY A 26 11.21 -6.32 6.31
CA GLY A 26 11.85 -5.17 6.96
C GLY A 26 12.18 -4.01 6.01
N ASP A 27 12.32 -4.29 4.72
CA ASP A 27 12.60 -3.31 3.66
C ASP A 27 11.33 -2.56 3.20
N ALA A 28 10.15 -3.00 3.66
CA ALA A 28 8.85 -2.35 3.48
C ALA A 28 8.44 -1.50 4.69
N ASN A 29 9.41 -0.97 5.45
CA ASN A 29 9.21 0.04 6.48
C ASN A 29 10.26 1.14 6.28
N THR A 30 10.19 1.82 5.14
CA THR A 30 11.10 2.90 4.79
C THR A 30 10.40 4.26 4.87
N PRO A 31 11.12 5.38 5.03
CA PRO A 31 10.55 6.74 4.94
C PRO A 31 9.82 7.02 3.61
N SER A 32 10.07 6.17 2.63
CA SER A 32 9.53 6.20 1.27
C SER A 32 8.24 5.40 1.10
N GLN A 33 7.69 4.87 2.19
CA GLN A 33 6.41 4.19 2.22
C GLN A 33 5.41 5.01 3.01
N ILE A 34 4.27 5.28 2.39
CA ILE A 34 3.09 5.79 3.08
C ILE A 34 2.15 4.62 3.27
N SER A 35 1.68 4.41 4.50
CA SER A 35 0.65 3.42 4.77
C SER A 35 -0.45 3.99 5.65
N LYS A 36 -1.66 3.45 5.49
CA LYS A 36 -2.82 3.83 6.30
C LYS A 36 -3.72 2.63 6.47
N VAL A 37 -4.06 2.35 7.73
CA VAL A 37 -5.12 1.40 8.08
C VAL A 37 -6.46 2.11 8.00
N ILE A 38 -7.41 1.44 7.36
CA ILE A 38 -8.82 1.83 7.30
C ILE A 38 -9.60 0.82 8.12
N ARG A 39 -10.37 1.29 9.10
CA ARG A 39 -11.21 0.43 9.93
C ARG A 39 -12.31 -0.23 9.12
N SER A 40 -12.79 -1.37 9.60
CA SER A 40 -13.97 -2.03 9.03
C SER A 40 -15.22 -1.17 9.22
N HIS A 41 -16.21 -1.33 8.37
CA HIS A 41 -17.48 -0.61 8.51
C HIS A 41 -18.18 -0.94 9.84
N SER A 42 -18.03 -2.17 10.34
CA SER A 42 -18.63 -2.60 11.61
C SER A 42 -17.90 -2.06 12.85
N CYS A 43 -16.78 -1.35 12.70
CA CYS A 43 -16.08 -0.71 13.81
C CYS A 43 -16.89 0.49 14.30
N VAL A 44 -17.29 0.46 15.58
CA VAL A 44 -18.14 1.49 16.23
C VAL A 44 -17.47 2.14 17.44
N LEU A 45 -16.26 1.74 17.79
CA LEU A 45 -15.48 2.30 18.89
C LEU A 45 -14.14 2.82 18.37
N ASP A 46 -13.75 3.99 18.85
CA ASP A 46 -12.40 4.52 18.63
C ASP A 46 -11.44 4.14 19.78
N GLU A 47 -10.23 4.69 19.72
CA GLU A 47 -9.17 4.44 20.70
C GLU A 47 -9.51 4.97 22.11
N LEU A 48 -10.42 5.94 22.22
CA LEU A 48 -10.88 6.56 23.46
C LEU A 48 -12.20 5.95 23.98
N GLN A 49 -12.66 4.84 23.39
CA GLN A 49 -13.93 4.18 23.70
C GLN A 49 -15.17 5.03 23.41
N MET A 50 -15.07 6.04 22.53
CA MET A 50 -16.23 6.78 22.05
C MET A 50 -17.01 5.95 21.03
N GLN A 51 -18.33 5.99 21.14
CA GLN A 51 -19.24 5.22 20.28
C GLN A 51 -19.69 6.03 19.05
N TYR A 52 -19.61 5.40 17.89
CA TYR A 52 -19.97 5.94 16.57
C TYR A 52 -20.98 5.04 15.86
N GLN A 53 -21.66 5.59 14.85
CA GLN A 53 -22.49 4.78 13.97
C GLN A 53 -21.62 3.90 13.05
N PRO A 54 -22.12 2.71 12.64
CA PRO A 54 -21.42 1.88 11.66
C PRO A 54 -21.03 2.68 10.41
N GLY A 55 -19.77 2.57 10.01
CA GLY A 55 -19.22 3.24 8.82
C GLY A 55 -18.68 4.65 9.06
N GLU A 56 -18.98 5.32 10.17
CA GLU A 56 -18.47 6.68 10.42
C GLU A 56 -16.95 6.71 10.56
N LEU A 57 -16.40 5.78 11.33
CA LEU A 57 -14.96 5.64 11.54
C LEU A 57 -14.22 5.29 10.25
N GLN A 58 -14.78 4.36 9.46
CA GLN A 58 -14.24 4.00 8.16
C GLN A 58 -14.27 5.20 7.19
N LYS A 59 -15.35 5.98 7.19
CA LYS A 59 -15.47 7.18 6.36
C LYS A 59 -14.43 8.22 6.74
N ALA A 60 -14.20 8.45 8.03
CA ALA A 60 -13.16 9.37 8.51
C ALA A 60 -11.76 8.90 8.06
N ASP A 61 -11.47 7.61 8.18
CA ASP A 61 -10.22 7.03 7.72
C ASP A 61 -10.02 7.18 6.20
N LEU A 62 -11.09 7.00 5.42
CA LEU A 62 -11.07 7.18 3.96
C LEU A 62 -10.87 8.64 3.54
N VAL A 63 -11.46 9.60 4.27
CA VAL A 63 -11.22 11.03 4.05
C VAL A 63 -9.73 11.34 4.30
N ALA A 64 -9.16 10.84 5.39
CA ALA A 64 -7.73 10.99 5.65
C ALA A 64 -6.86 10.32 4.58
N ALA A 65 -7.20 9.11 4.15
CA ALA A 65 -6.49 8.43 3.08
C ALA A 65 -6.54 9.21 1.75
N SER A 66 -7.66 9.87 1.45
CA SER A 66 -7.82 10.63 0.21
C SER A 66 -6.88 11.85 0.10
N THR A 67 -6.37 12.36 1.22
CA THR A 67 -5.39 13.45 1.26
C THR A 67 -3.95 12.93 1.31
N MET A 68 -3.73 11.71 1.81
CA MET A 68 -2.42 11.10 1.95
C MET A 68 -1.90 10.45 0.65
N PHE A 69 -2.79 9.85 -0.14
CA PHE A 69 -2.38 9.05 -1.30
C PHE A 69 -2.59 9.78 -2.62
N THR A 70 -1.63 9.65 -3.53
CA THR A 70 -1.68 10.23 -4.88
C THR A 70 -2.80 9.63 -5.71
N HIS A 71 -3.03 8.32 -5.56
CA HIS A 71 -4.05 7.59 -6.32
C HIS A 71 -5.41 7.52 -5.59
N ARG A 72 -5.92 8.68 -5.13
CA ARG A 72 -7.19 8.75 -4.37
C ARG A 72 -8.38 8.06 -5.06
N ARG A 73 -8.49 8.19 -6.38
CA ARG A 73 -9.60 7.60 -7.16
C ARG A 73 -9.56 6.07 -7.12
N PHE A 74 -8.37 5.50 -7.25
CA PHE A 74 -8.15 4.05 -7.15
C PHE A 74 -8.53 3.54 -5.75
N VAL A 75 -8.14 4.25 -4.69
CA VAL A 75 -8.51 3.88 -3.31
C VAL A 75 -10.03 3.86 -3.16
N LEU A 76 -10.71 4.95 -3.49
CA LEU A 76 -12.16 5.07 -3.33
C LEU A 76 -12.91 4.02 -4.17
N GLN A 77 -12.47 3.79 -5.40
CA GLN A 77 -13.07 2.79 -6.28
C GLN A 77 -12.86 1.36 -5.76
N THR A 78 -11.69 1.06 -5.19
CA THR A 78 -11.42 -0.25 -4.58
C THR A 78 -12.38 -0.52 -3.43
N PHE A 79 -12.65 0.48 -2.60
CA PHE A 79 -13.60 0.38 -1.49
C PHE A 79 -15.04 0.20 -1.94
N GLU A 80 -15.45 0.92 -2.98
CA GLU A 80 -16.77 0.77 -3.59
C GLU A 80 -16.98 -0.65 -4.14
N ASN A 81 -15.99 -1.17 -4.88
CA ASN A 81 -16.05 -2.49 -5.50
C ASN A 81 -16.03 -3.64 -4.49
N HIS A 82 -15.45 -3.44 -3.31
CA HIS A 82 -15.26 -4.49 -2.29
C HIS A 82 -15.98 -4.17 -0.98
N LYS A 83 -17.10 -3.41 -1.03
CA LYS A 83 -17.90 -3.02 0.14
C LYS A 83 -18.23 -4.16 1.09
N GLN A 84 -18.62 -5.32 0.56
CA GLN A 84 -19.01 -6.47 1.38
C GLN A 84 -17.84 -7.03 2.19
N LEU A 85 -16.64 -7.05 1.61
CA LEU A 85 -15.42 -7.48 2.29
C LEU A 85 -15.05 -6.51 3.43
N PHE A 86 -15.03 -5.21 3.12
CA PHE A 86 -14.66 -4.17 4.08
C PHE A 86 -15.74 -3.85 5.11
N LYS A 87 -16.88 -4.55 5.04
CA LYS A 87 -17.90 -4.50 6.07
C LYS A 87 -17.35 -4.99 7.40
N HIS A 88 -16.56 -6.06 7.37
CA HIS A 88 -16.06 -6.76 8.56
C HIS A 88 -14.54 -6.87 8.61
N SER A 89 -13.84 -6.65 7.50
CA SER A 89 -12.38 -6.61 7.49
C SER A 89 -11.88 -5.18 7.56
N ALA A 90 -10.88 -4.93 8.41
CA ALA A 90 -10.02 -3.77 8.27
C ALA A 90 -9.23 -3.88 6.95
N CYS A 91 -8.67 -2.77 6.49
CA CYS A 91 -7.83 -2.75 5.30
C CYS A 91 -6.53 -2.00 5.60
N CYS A 92 -5.49 -2.32 4.84
CA CYS A 92 -4.28 -1.49 4.81
C CYS A 92 -3.99 -1.04 3.38
N ILE A 93 -3.70 0.25 3.21
CA ILE A 93 -3.29 0.85 1.95
C ILE A 93 -1.78 1.10 2.03
N PHE A 94 -1.04 0.69 1.01
CA PHE A 94 0.40 0.87 0.90
C PHE A 94 0.75 1.62 -0.37
N GLN A 95 1.39 2.78 -0.25
CA GLN A 95 1.95 3.55 -1.37
C GLN A 95 3.47 3.61 -1.24
N PHE A 96 4.15 3.28 -2.33
CA PHE A 96 5.62 3.31 -2.40
C PHE A 96 6.05 4.44 -3.30
N GLN A 97 6.99 5.26 -2.81
CA GLN A 97 7.45 6.44 -3.52
C GLN A 97 8.94 6.73 -3.31
N THR A 98 9.54 7.45 -4.25
CA THR A 98 10.89 8.01 -4.11
C THR A 98 10.86 9.50 -4.37
N ILE A 99 11.93 10.18 -3.97
CA ILE A 99 12.22 11.53 -4.44
C ILE A 99 13.08 11.41 -5.70
N THR A 100 12.72 12.12 -6.77
CA THR A 100 13.49 12.20 -8.02
C THR A 100 14.69 13.12 -7.87
N GLY A 101 15.58 13.15 -8.88
CA GLY A 101 16.66 14.14 -8.93
C GLY A 101 16.18 15.60 -8.94
N SER A 102 14.92 15.86 -9.34
CA SER A 102 14.27 17.18 -9.27
C SER A 102 13.72 17.53 -7.89
N GLY A 103 13.76 16.62 -6.91
CA GLY A 103 13.18 16.82 -5.58
C GLY A 103 11.68 16.52 -5.49
N GLU A 104 11.07 16.03 -6.58
CA GLU A 104 9.65 15.71 -6.63
C GLU A 104 9.36 14.30 -6.12
N ASN A 105 8.19 14.11 -5.50
CA ASN A 105 7.72 12.78 -5.12
C ASN A 105 7.25 12.01 -6.36
N PHE A 106 7.82 10.83 -6.54
CA PHE A 106 7.48 9.90 -7.58
C PHE A 106 6.90 8.62 -6.98
N VAL A 107 5.66 8.29 -7.32
CA VAL A 107 4.96 7.09 -6.83
C VAL A 107 5.18 5.91 -7.76
N PHE A 108 5.66 4.80 -7.22
CA PHE A 108 5.87 3.55 -7.97
C PHE A 108 4.60 2.74 -8.16
N GLY A 109 3.72 2.81 -7.16
CA GLY A 109 2.49 2.07 -7.15
C GLY A 109 1.88 2.07 -5.77
N ILE A 110 0.64 1.60 -5.75
CA ILE A 110 -0.19 1.48 -4.57
C ILE A 110 -0.81 0.09 -4.58
N PHE A 111 -0.91 -0.55 -3.42
CA PHE A 111 -1.73 -1.75 -3.27
C PHE A 111 -2.51 -1.72 -1.96
N ILE A 112 -3.61 -2.46 -1.95
CA ILE A 112 -4.56 -2.51 -0.84
C ILE A 112 -4.69 -3.96 -0.40
N THR A 113 -4.63 -4.18 0.91
CA THR A 113 -4.87 -5.48 1.53
C THR A 113 -6.08 -5.44 2.45
N ASP A 114 -6.64 -6.60 2.75
CA ASP A 114 -7.55 -6.79 3.87
C ASP A 114 -6.78 -6.97 5.20
N GLY A 115 -7.50 -7.32 6.27
CA GLY A 115 -6.96 -7.48 7.61
C GLY A 115 -6.05 -8.70 7.77
N ASP A 116 -6.25 -9.70 6.90
CA ASP A 116 -5.45 -10.93 6.84
C ASP A 116 -4.27 -10.80 5.86
N ARG A 117 -4.03 -9.59 5.36
CA ARG A 117 -3.01 -9.27 4.36
C ARG A 117 -3.22 -9.99 3.02
N ASN A 118 -4.44 -10.32 2.64
CA ASN A 118 -4.72 -10.74 1.27
C ASN A 118 -4.69 -9.51 0.34
N LEU A 119 -4.03 -9.65 -0.81
CA LEU A 119 -4.00 -8.63 -1.84
C LEU A 119 -5.41 -8.44 -2.43
N ILE A 120 -5.97 -7.24 -2.24
CA ILE A 120 -7.30 -6.87 -2.74
C ILE A 120 -7.20 -6.22 -4.10
N ASP A 121 -6.41 -5.15 -4.23
CA ASP A 121 -6.23 -4.48 -5.52
C ASP A 121 -4.89 -3.76 -5.57
N TYR A 122 -4.43 -3.43 -6.78
CA TYR A 122 -3.22 -2.66 -6.97
C TYR A 122 -3.20 -1.83 -8.24
N CYS A 123 -2.41 -0.76 -8.21
CA CYS A 123 -2.22 0.12 -9.34
C CYS A 123 -0.72 0.47 -9.50
N VAL A 124 -0.28 0.50 -10.76
CA VAL A 124 1.07 0.93 -11.18
C VAL A 124 0.88 2.03 -12.21
N ASP A 125 0.95 3.29 -11.78
CA ASP A 125 0.70 4.43 -12.66
C ASP A 125 2.01 5.09 -13.08
N THR A 126 2.68 4.51 -14.09
CA THR A 126 3.91 5.10 -14.63
C THR A 126 4.01 4.83 -16.14
N ALA A 127 4.59 5.78 -16.90
CA ALA A 127 4.94 5.59 -18.32
C ALA A 127 5.87 4.36 -18.57
N LEU A 128 6.52 3.85 -17.52
CA LEU A 128 7.37 2.67 -17.53
C LEU A 128 6.78 1.52 -16.68
N ALA A 129 5.45 1.38 -16.65
CA ALA A 129 4.75 0.38 -15.84
C ALA A 129 5.33 -1.03 -16.03
N HIS A 130 5.69 -1.39 -17.27
CA HIS A 130 6.32 -2.68 -17.59
C HIS A 130 7.64 -2.95 -16.84
N LYS A 131 8.47 -1.92 -16.62
CA LYS A 131 9.74 -2.06 -15.87
C LYS A 131 9.56 -2.08 -14.36
N ARG A 132 8.44 -1.55 -13.87
CA ARG A 132 8.22 -1.28 -12.43
C ARG A 132 7.25 -2.23 -11.75
N ARG A 133 6.38 -2.91 -12.51
CA ARG A 133 5.57 -4.04 -12.05
C ARG A 133 6.38 -5.08 -11.26
N PRO A 134 7.58 -5.53 -11.70
CA PRO A 134 8.35 -6.53 -10.94
C PRO A 134 8.72 -6.07 -9.52
N VAL A 135 8.96 -4.77 -9.32
CA VAL A 135 9.27 -4.20 -8.00
C VAL A 135 8.05 -4.26 -7.10
N LEU A 136 6.91 -3.76 -7.60
CA LEU A 136 5.67 -3.77 -6.84
C LEU A 136 5.23 -5.21 -6.51
N HIS A 137 5.37 -6.14 -7.45
CA HIS A 137 5.06 -7.56 -7.22
C HIS A 137 5.93 -8.18 -6.13
N ARG A 138 7.21 -7.80 -6.03
CA ARG A 138 8.08 -8.26 -4.93
C ARG A 138 7.63 -7.68 -3.59
N LEU A 139 7.28 -6.41 -3.54
CA LEU A 139 6.73 -5.76 -2.34
C LEU A 139 5.41 -6.41 -1.90
N MET A 140 4.53 -6.74 -2.85
CA MET A 140 3.31 -7.51 -2.59
C MET A 140 3.63 -8.88 -2.02
N ARG A 141 4.58 -9.63 -2.60
CA ARG A 141 5.00 -10.94 -2.08
C ARG A 141 5.59 -10.87 -0.66
N ALA A 142 6.21 -9.74 -0.30
CA ALA A 142 6.73 -9.52 1.04
C ALA A 142 5.61 -9.19 2.05
N VAL A 143 4.61 -8.41 1.65
CA VAL A 143 3.57 -7.92 2.57
C VAL A 143 2.36 -8.85 2.62
N CYS A 144 1.94 -9.39 1.49
CA CYS A 144 0.69 -10.10 1.32
C CYS A 144 0.87 -11.62 1.45
N THR A 145 -0.25 -12.32 1.67
CA THR A 145 -0.27 -13.79 1.65
C THR A 145 0.11 -14.33 0.27
N ALA A 146 0.92 -15.40 0.22
CA ALA A 146 1.37 -15.99 -1.03
C ALA A 146 0.20 -16.39 -1.96
N THR A 147 -0.86 -16.96 -1.38
CA THR A 147 -2.07 -17.39 -2.10
C THR A 147 -2.78 -16.23 -2.79
N SER A 148 -2.95 -15.09 -2.10
CA SER A 148 -3.67 -13.94 -2.67
C SER A 148 -2.87 -13.29 -3.81
N VAL A 149 -1.55 -13.28 -3.70
CA VAL A 149 -0.64 -12.76 -4.73
C VAL A 149 -0.66 -13.64 -5.97
N ALA A 150 -0.53 -14.96 -5.82
CA ALA A 150 -0.57 -15.90 -6.95
C ALA A 150 -1.89 -15.75 -7.74
N ARG A 151 -3.04 -15.71 -7.05
CA ARG A 151 -4.36 -15.52 -7.66
C ARG A 151 -4.48 -14.19 -8.44
N ARG A 152 -3.74 -13.16 -8.07
CA ARG A 152 -3.85 -11.82 -8.68
C ARG A 152 -2.79 -11.54 -9.74
N LEU A 153 -1.66 -12.23 -9.71
CA LEU A 153 -0.52 -11.96 -10.60
C LEU A 153 -0.30 -13.04 -11.68
N ASP A 154 -0.77 -14.27 -11.44
CA ASP A 154 -0.54 -15.41 -12.35
C ASP A 154 -1.77 -15.70 -13.25
N HIS A 155 -2.73 -14.77 -13.29
CA HIS A 155 -3.86 -14.72 -14.22
C HIS A 155 -3.74 -13.49 -15.13
#